data_AF-A0A3Q9EZQ3-F1
#
_entry.id   AF-A0A3Q9EZQ3-F1
#
_cell.length_a   1.000
_cell.length_b   1.000
_cell.length_c   1.000
_cell.angle_alpha   90.00
_cell.angle_beta   90.00
_cell.angle_gamma   90.00
#
_symmetry.space_group_name_H-M   'P 1'
#
loop_
_entity.id
_entity.type
_entity.pdbx_description
1 polymer ?
#
loop_
_entity_poly.entity_id
_entity_poly.type
_entity_poly.pdbx_seq_one_letter_code
_entity_poly.pdbx_strand_id
1 'polypeptide(L)'
;MIRFHFNNEFWFRWRFYLLSMIIFFSSVDPYAKLDVFNVIYFAVLGIFLLLQIFVPECSHKRSYPVGSYHFNWEFYNDISLYLMFYFLRTFSSGPRSSHDVWYWILLVADILVICTFFIKKEKAEKSEE
;
A
#
# COMPACT_ATOMS: atom_id res chain seq x y z
N MET A 1 -16.59 -1.86 -14.77
CA MET A 1 -16.84 -1.09 -13.54
C MET A 1 -16.38 -1.93 -12.36
N ILE A 2 -15.52 -1.40 -11.50
CA ILE A 2 -15.13 -2.10 -10.27
C ILE A 2 -16.21 -1.80 -9.24
N ARG A 3 -16.84 -2.83 -8.69
CA ARG A 3 -17.81 -2.69 -7.61
C ARG A 3 -17.09 -2.92 -6.30
N PHE A 4 -17.41 -2.15 -5.28
CA PHE A 4 -16.88 -2.34 -3.94
C PHE A 4 -17.97 -2.89 -3.04
N HIS A 5 -17.63 -3.85 -2.20
CA HIS A 5 -18.51 -4.38 -1.17
C HIS A 5 -17.91 -4.15 0.20
N PHE A 6 -18.77 -4.01 1.20
CA PHE A 6 -18.35 -3.87 2.59
C PHE A 6 -17.90 -5.24 3.12
N ASN A 7 -16.67 -5.30 3.62
CA ASN A 7 -16.06 -6.52 4.14
C ASN A 7 -16.36 -6.66 5.64
N ASN A 8 -17.48 -7.28 6.02
CA ASN A 8 -17.89 -7.44 7.43
C ASN A 8 -16.81 -8.05 8.35
N GLU A 9 -15.88 -8.83 7.78
CA GLU A 9 -14.81 -9.49 8.52
C GLU A 9 -13.53 -8.65 8.68
N PHE A 10 -13.48 -7.42 8.16
CA PHE A 10 -12.24 -6.65 8.13
C PHE A 10 -11.61 -6.48 9.51
N TRP A 11 -12.45 -6.28 10.55
CA TRP A 11 -12.02 -6.15 11.94
C TRP A 11 -11.35 -7.42 12.51
N PHE A 12 -11.54 -8.60 11.91
CA PHE A 12 -10.90 -9.84 12.38
C PHE A 12 -9.60 -10.15 11.62
N ARG A 13 -9.24 -9.35 10.63
CA ARG A 13 -8.04 -9.57 9.81
C ARG A 13 -6.84 -8.87 10.45
N TRP A 14 -5.71 -9.57 10.60
CA TRP A 14 -4.46 -9.02 11.15
C TRP A 14 -4.03 -7.71 10.47
N ARG A 15 -4.26 -7.59 9.16
CA ARG A 15 -3.91 -6.43 8.34
C ARG A 15 -4.59 -5.13 8.76
N PHE A 16 -5.80 -5.22 9.32
CA PHE A 16 -6.52 -4.07 9.84
C PHE A 16 -5.83 -3.54 11.09
N TYR A 17 -5.43 -4.43 11.99
CA TYR A 17 -4.70 -4.07 13.20
C TYR A 17 -3.31 -3.51 12.89
N LEU A 18 -2.57 -4.11 11.96
CA LEU A 18 -1.26 -3.58 11.57
C LEU A 18 -1.38 -2.18 10.95
N LEU A 19 -2.31 -1.97 10.03
CA LEU A 19 -2.50 -0.65 9.43
C LEU A 19 -2.96 0.37 10.47
N SER A 20 -3.90 0.01 11.35
CA SER A 20 -4.36 0.87 12.44
C SER A 20 -3.22 1.23 13.40
N MET A 21 -2.34 0.27 13.69
CA MET A 21 -1.16 0.47 14.53
C MET A 21 -0.16 1.42 13.87
N ILE A 22 0.09 1.28 12.56
CA ILE A 22 0.95 2.20 11.80
C ILE A 22 0.35 3.62 11.82
N ILE A 23 -0.95 3.77 11.57
CA ILE A 23 -1.63 5.07 11.63
C ILE A 23 -1.50 5.68 13.02
N PHE A 24 -1.81 4.90 14.06
CA PHE A 24 -1.77 5.36 15.45
C PHE A 24 -0.36 5.83 15.83
N PHE A 25 0.67 5.00 15.66
CA PHE A 25 2.04 5.37 15.99
C PHE A 25 2.55 6.55 15.17
N SER A 26 2.15 6.64 13.91
CA SER A 26 2.52 7.78 13.07
C SER A 26 1.88 9.08 13.55
N SER A 27 0.66 9.01 14.10
CA SER A 27 -0.11 10.18 14.57
C SER A 27 0.31 10.69 15.94
N VAL A 28 0.80 9.82 16.81
CA VAL A 28 1.29 10.19 18.16
C VAL A 28 2.76 10.58 18.17
N ASP A 29 3.44 10.50 17.02
CA ASP A 29 4.82 10.93 16.86
C ASP A 29 4.92 12.45 17.09
N PRO A 30 5.71 12.92 18.07
CA PRO A 30 5.85 14.34 18.38
C PRO A 30 6.44 15.16 17.23
N TYR A 31 7.05 14.51 16.24
CA TYR A 31 7.59 15.15 15.04
C TYR A 31 6.60 15.19 13.87
N ALA A 32 5.39 14.63 14.01
CA ALA A 32 4.33 14.72 13.02
C ALA A 32 3.85 16.16 12.88
N LYS A 33 4.21 16.82 11.78
CA LYS A 33 3.75 18.18 11.45
C LYS A 33 2.69 18.12 10.35
N LEU A 34 1.86 19.15 10.29
CA LEU A 34 0.94 19.35 9.16
C LEU A 34 1.71 19.90 7.95
N ASP A 35 2.58 19.08 7.39
CA ASP A 35 3.28 19.34 6.13
C ASP A 35 2.77 18.43 5.01
N VAL A 36 3.17 18.77 3.78
CA VAL A 36 2.70 18.08 2.56
C VAL A 36 3.06 16.59 2.58
N PHE A 37 4.22 16.20 3.09
CA PHE A 37 4.65 14.80 3.10
C PHE A 37 3.84 13.98 4.10
N ASN A 38 3.61 14.52 5.31
CA ASN A 38 2.74 13.91 6.30
C ASN A 38 1.29 13.81 5.80
N VAL A 39 0.76 14.84 5.16
CA VAL A 39 -0.59 14.81 4.58
C VAL A 39 -0.72 13.73 3.52
N ILE A 40 0.24 13.64 2.59
CA ILE A 40 0.25 12.58 1.56
C ILE A 40 0.33 11.21 2.22
N TYR A 41 1.22 11.03 3.20
CA TYR A 41 1.40 9.77 3.91
C TYR A 41 0.11 9.30 4.59
N PHE A 42 -0.54 10.15 5.38
CA PHE A 42 -1.81 9.79 6.03
C PHE A 42 -2.96 9.62 5.04
N ALA A 43 -3.00 10.38 3.95
CA ALA A 43 -3.99 10.18 2.89
C ALA A 43 -3.85 8.79 2.25
N VAL A 44 -2.62 8.36 1.98
CA VAL A 44 -2.33 7.01 1.48
C VAL A 44 -2.81 5.98 2.49
N LEU A 45 -2.37 6.03 3.75
CA LEU A 45 -2.81 5.08 4.78
C LEU A 45 -4.34 5.05 4.95
N GLY A 46 -5.00 6.21 4.87
CA GLY A 46 -6.46 6.33 4.92
C GLY A 46 -7.14 5.65 3.73
N ILE A 47 -6.63 5.82 2.51
CA ILE A 47 -7.11 5.10 1.33
C ILE A 47 -6.96 3.59 1.52
N PHE A 48 -5.82 3.13 2.03
CA PHE A 48 -5.60 1.71 2.31
C PHE A 48 -6.57 1.18 3.36
N LEU A 49 -6.86 1.97 4.40
CA LEU A 49 -7.83 1.60 5.42
C LEU A 49 -9.23 1.46 4.81
N LEU A 50 -9.63 2.43 3.98
CA LEU A 50 -10.89 2.37 3.24
C LEU A 50 -10.95 1.15 2.32
N LEU A 51 -9.86 0.77 1.66
CA LEU A 51 -9.81 -0.41 0.80
C LEU A 51 -9.91 -1.73 1.58
N GLN A 52 -9.52 -1.76 2.87
CA GLN A 52 -9.73 -2.93 3.71
C GLN A 52 -11.19 -3.07 4.19
N ILE A 53 -11.87 -1.93 4.36
CA ILE A 53 -13.28 -1.84 4.74
C ILE A 53 -14.18 -2.12 3.53
N PHE A 54 -13.88 -1.47 2.41
CA PHE A 54 -14.57 -1.56 1.13
C PHE A 54 -13.67 -2.30 0.14
N VAL A 55 -13.84 -3.62 0.10
CA VAL A 55 -13.03 -4.49 -0.74
C VAL A 55 -13.62 -4.50 -2.16
N PRO A 56 -12.80 -4.38 -3.20
CA PRO A 56 -13.28 -4.49 -4.56
C PRO A 56 -13.77 -5.92 -4.83
N GLU A 57 -14.99 -6.06 -5.34
CA GLU A 57 -15.54 -7.29 -5.90
C GLU A 57 -14.76 -7.65 -7.16
N CYS A 58 -13.60 -8.27 -6.94
CA CYS A 58 -12.83 -8.84 -8.01
C CYS A 58 -13.43 -10.18 -8.35
N SER A 59 -13.94 -10.31 -9.56
CA SER A 59 -14.27 -11.62 -10.09
C SER A 59 -12.98 -12.43 -10.14
N HIS A 60 -12.75 -13.27 -9.13
CA HIS A 60 -11.70 -14.29 -9.12
C HIS A 60 -11.79 -15.24 -10.35
N LYS A 61 -12.86 -15.12 -11.16
CA LYS A 61 -13.07 -15.82 -12.43
C LYS A 61 -12.57 -15.06 -13.66
N ARG A 62 -11.94 -13.90 -13.51
CA ARG A 62 -11.38 -13.16 -14.65
C ARG A 62 -10.03 -13.79 -15.01
N SER A 63 -10.05 -14.80 -15.88
CA SER A 63 -8.82 -15.32 -16.48
C SER A 63 -8.16 -14.21 -17.29
N TYR A 64 -7.03 -13.71 -16.79
CA TYR A 64 -6.19 -12.79 -17.53
C TYR A 64 -5.36 -13.58 -18.54
N PRO A 65 -5.14 -13.07 -19.77
CA PRO A 65 -4.26 -13.76 -20.71
C PRO A 65 -2.83 -13.78 -20.18
N VAL A 66 -2.14 -14.90 -20.37
CA VAL A 66 -0.74 -15.08 -19.95
C VAL A 66 0.13 -13.96 -20.53
N GLY A 67 1.00 -13.39 -19.69
CA GLY A 67 1.87 -12.28 -20.05
C GLY A 67 1.24 -10.89 -19.93
N SER A 68 -0.07 -10.79 -19.70
CA SER A 68 -0.73 -9.51 -19.45
C SER A 68 -0.44 -8.97 -18.03
N TYR A 69 -0.45 -7.66 -17.91
CA TYR A 69 -0.35 -6.95 -16.64
C TYR A 69 -1.75 -6.53 -16.19
N HIS A 70 -2.09 -6.80 -14.94
CA HIS A 70 -3.37 -6.42 -14.36
C HIS A 70 -3.16 -5.91 -12.92
N PHE A 71 -4.17 -5.21 -12.43
CA PHE A 71 -4.14 -4.68 -11.08
C PHE A 71 -4.32 -5.82 -10.06
N ASN A 72 -3.38 -5.91 -9.12
CA ASN A 72 -3.34 -6.93 -8.08
C ASN A 72 -4.25 -6.55 -6.92
N TRP A 73 -5.52 -6.91 -6.95
CA TRP A 73 -6.44 -6.55 -5.86
C TRP A 73 -6.18 -7.27 -4.53
N GLU A 74 -5.26 -8.24 -4.49
CA GLU A 74 -4.86 -8.92 -3.26
C GLU A 74 -3.59 -8.32 -2.64
N PHE A 75 -3.10 -7.18 -3.16
CA PHE A 75 -1.86 -6.53 -2.69
C PHE A 75 -1.83 -6.32 -1.17
N TYR A 76 -2.99 -6.07 -0.55
CA TYR A 76 -3.10 -5.77 0.88
C TYR A 76 -2.97 -7.00 1.77
N ASN A 77 -2.83 -8.20 1.20
CA ASN A 77 -2.51 -9.41 1.96
C ASN A 77 -1.00 -9.58 2.19
N ASP A 78 -0.16 -8.86 1.44
CA ASP A 78 1.29 -8.97 1.58
C ASP A 78 1.78 -8.15 2.78
N ILE A 79 2.41 -8.83 3.75
CA ILE A 79 2.96 -8.18 4.94
C ILE A 79 4.08 -7.17 4.60
N SER A 80 4.81 -7.41 3.51
CA SER A 80 5.93 -6.59 3.05
C SER A 80 5.47 -5.17 2.73
N LEU A 81 4.24 -5.02 2.23
CA LEU A 81 3.65 -3.71 1.95
C LEU A 81 3.47 -2.87 3.23
N TYR A 82 3.04 -3.49 4.34
CA TYR A 82 2.88 -2.80 5.63
C TYR A 82 4.23 -2.39 6.22
N LEU A 83 5.26 -3.23 6.03
CA LEU A 83 6.63 -2.87 6.39
C LEU A 83 7.11 -1.67 5.57
N MET A 84 6.80 -1.61 4.27
CA MET A 84 7.12 -0.45 3.43
C MET A 84 6.43 0.82 3.93
N PHE A 85 5.16 0.77 4.33
CA PHE A 85 4.50 1.93 4.95
C PHE A 85 5.15 2.37 6.26
N TYR A 86 5.61 1.41 7.06
CA TYR A 86 6.35 1.73 8.27
C TYR A 86 7.67 2.43 7.95
N PHE A 87 8.45 1.94 6.96
CA PHE A 87 9.69 2.62 6.54
C PHE A 87 9.43 3.99 5.92
N LEU A 88 8.36 4.13 5.12
CA LEU A 88 7.97 5.38 4.47
C LEU A 88 7.66 6.50 5.48
N ARG A 89 7.28 6.15 6.71
CA ARG A 89 7.14 7.12 7.81
C ARG A 89 8.43 7.90 8.03
N THR A 90 9.59 7.26 7.92
CA THR A 90 10.91 7.89 8.08
C THR A 90 11.14 9.00 7.05
N PHE A 91 10.59 8.84 5.83
CA PHE A 91 10.66 9.86 4.79
C PHE A 91 9.58 10.95 4.98
N SER A 92 8.44 10.64 5.59
CA SER A 92 7.36 11.63 5.77
C SER A 92 7.70 12.82 6.67
N SER A 93 8.84 12.83 7.37
CA SER A 93 9.37 14.02 8.04
C SER A 93 9.87 15.10 7.05
N GLY A 94 9.93 14.78 5.76
CA GLY A 94 10.45 15.64 4.71
C GLY A 94 11.98 15.67 4.66
N PRO A 95 12.55 16.20 3.57
CA PRO A 95 13.99 16.31 3.42
C PRO A 95 14.56 17.37 4.37
N ARG A 96 15.77 17.15 4.89
CA ARG A 96 16.46 18.13 5.75
C ARG A 96 16.81 19.42 5.00
N SER A 97 17.00 19.33 3.68
CA SER A 97 17.14 20.45 2.76
C SER A 97 16.56 20.08 1.39
N SER A 98 16.05 21.03 0.61
CA SER A 98 15.51 20.75 -0.73
C SER A 98 16.49 20.06 -1.68
N HIS A 99 17.79 20.23 -1.43
CA HIS A 99 18.89 19.64 -2.21
C HIS A 99 19.35 18.27 -1.71
N ASP A 100 18.62 17.65 -0.78
CA ASP A 100 18.92 16.30 -0.30
C ASP A 100 18.58 15.26 -1.38
N VAL A 101 19.52 15.07 -2.32
CA VAL A 101 19.35 14.18 -3.48
C VAL A 101 19.09 12.74 -3.04
N TRP A 102 19.73 12.29 -1.96
CA TRP A 102 19.56 10.93 -1.46
C TRP A 102 18.15 10.68 -0.93
N TYR A 103 17.58 11.65 -0.21
CA TYR A 103 16.18 11.60 0.19
C TYR A 103 15.25 11.39 -1.01
N TRP A 104 15.43 12.17 -2.08
CA TRP A 104 14.58 12.07 -3.27
C TRP A 104 14.76 10.75 -4.03
N ILE A 105 16.00 10.25 -4.16
CA ILE A 105 16.27 8.95 -4.80
C ILE A 105 15.56 7.84 -4.04
N LEU A 106 15.70 7.82 -2.71
CA LEU A 106 15.09 6.79 -1.87
C LEU A 106 13.56 6.87 -1.89
N LEU A 107 13.00 8.08 -1.82
CA LEU A 107 11.56 8.29 -1.91
C LEU A 107 10.98 7.79 -3.25
N VAL A 108 11.66 8.08 -4.36
CA VAL A 108 11.24 7.58 -5.68
C VAL A 108 11.35 6.06 -5.76
N ALA A 109 12.41 5.48 -5.20
CA ALA A 109 12.58 4.02 -5.15
C ALA A 109 11.45 3.35 -4.35
N ASP A 110 11.09 3.88 -3.18
CA ASP A 110 9.98 3.36 -2.37
C ASP A 110 8.65 3.44 -3.11
N ILE A 111 8.36 4.57 -3.77
CA ILE A 111 7.14 4.73 -4.58
C ILE A 111 7.10 3.68 -5.71
N LEU A 112 8.22 3.47 -6.41
CA LEU A 112 8.30 2.48 -7.48
C LEU A 112 8.06 1.07 -6.94
N VAL A 113 8.65 0.72 -5.79
CA VAL A 113 8.44 -0.58 -5.14
C VAL A 113 6.97 -0.75 -4.75
N ILE A 114 6.34 0.25 -4.13
CA ILE A 114 4.90 0.21 -3.80
C ILE A 114 4.06 -0.01 -5.06
N CYS A 115 4.39 0.68 -6.16
CA CYS A 115 3.71 0.50 -7.46
C CYS A 115 3.79 -0.95 -7.98
N THR A 116 4.87 -1.68 -7.69
CA THR A 116 4.97 -3.10 -8.10
C THR A 116 3.97 -4.00 -7.34
N PHE A 117 3.59 -3.66 -6.11
CA PHE A 117 2.55 -4.44 -5.39
C PHE A 117 1.18 -4.32 -6.06
N PHE A 118 0.89 -3.19 -6.70
CA PHE A 118 -0.37 -2.95 -7.40
C PHE A 118 -0.46 -3.65 -8.75
N ILE A 119 0.64 -4.04 -9.36
CA ILE A 119 0.67 -4.57 -10.73
C ILE A 119 1.19 -6.01 -10.70
N LYS A 120 0.32 -6.96 -11.06
CA LYS A 120 0.69 -8.37 -11.22
C LYS A 120 0.79 -8.71 -12.70
N LYS A 121 1.85 -9.41 -13.07
CA LYS A 121 1.99 -10.03 -14.40
C LYS A 121 1.46 -11.45 -14.33
N GLU A 122 0.52 -11.80 -15.20
CA GLU A 122 0.01 -13.16 -15.31
C GLU A 122 1.13 -14.06 -15.86
N LYS A 123 1.53 -15.06 -15.09
CA LYS A 123 2.53 -16.04 -15.50
C LYS A 123 1.81 -17.23 -16.13
N ALA A 124 2.46 -17.91 -17.07
CA ALA A 124 1.98 -19.22 -17.49
C ALA A 124 1.95 -20.12 -16.25
N GLU A 125 0.87 -20.90 -16.07
CA GLU A 125 0.89 -22.02 -15.13
C GLU A 125 2.13 -22.84 -15.48
N LYS A 126 3.13 -22.84 -14.60
CA LYS A 126 4.19 -23.82 -14.71
C LYS A 126 3.50 -25.14 -14.40
N SER A 127 3.36 -26.00 -15.39
CA SER A 127 3.17 -27.42 -15.17
C SER A 127 4.32 -27.87 -14.28
N GLU A 128 4.02 -28.15 -13.01
CA GLU A 128 4.91 -28.93 -12.16
C GLU A 128 5.02 -30.31 -12.81
N GLU A 129 6.13 -30.55 -13.50
CA GLU A 129 6.66 -31.89 -13.80
C GLU A 129 7.43 -32.42 -12.58
#